data_AF-A0A813DI49-F1
#
_entry.id   AF-A0A813DI49-F1
#
_cell.length_a   1.000
_cell.length_b   1.000
_cell.length_c   1.000
_cell.angle_alpha   90.00
_cell.angle_beta   90.00
_cell.angle_gamma   90.00
#
_symmetry.space_group_name_H-M   'P 1'
#
loop_
_entity.id
_entity.type
_entity.pdbx_description
1 polymer ?
#
loop_
_entity_poly.entity_id
_entity_poly.type
_entity_poly.pdbx_seq_one_letter_code
_entity_poly.pdbx_strand_id
1 'polypeptide(L)'
;MGFRGQRAMGPLPAIATLASLAWLVQVAWEKASPAWVLPRELSASRVALHSVPLYRINGGDALLGRLSEETVQPLNEAGPLEIGLPEETDIGEVVELMQESFARILSKNRLGDWLGPIAGIANAYKAQGEIEEIYKGVAFRLDIRLSFPSLARPTKNDETVALVARAPSPTGRGQGPLVAYVELCMLVADGRKPEDDPATAPPNGEVREPYLSNLCVAPEYRQMGIGRALLHVAEDLVKYSWRNDKVYLHIDTYMPSRKLYESVGYQEVSPTGEDGQTHMFRDLGEIPEEEEEPREDEAYATEDEEEDEDDDGVLRLTAGKEDAAESEDDMSEKEIWEGEDLEAEEDAAFSLSKEEADVVANALAEDEVEEEEELDAEVAFSLSQEEADVVASALRAERDPQFLAKQDPEGRKLKRQRKKAPER
;
A
#
# COMPACT_ATOMS: atom_id res chain seq x y z
N MET A 1 -68.83 -47.72 25.63
CA MET A 1 -67.93 -47.99 24.50
C MET A 1 -68.07 -46.80 23.56
N GLY A 2 -67.16 -45.82 23.45
CA GLY A 2 -65.71 -45.84 23.61
C GLY A 2 -65.05 -45.46 22.28
N PHE A 3 -65.46 -44.35 21.65
CA PHE A 3 -64.82 -43.86 20.43
C PHE A 3 -63.99 -42.62 20.75
N ARG A 4 -62.66 -42.83 20.73
CA ARG A 4 -61.62 -41.82 20.87
C ARG A 4 -61.67 -40.85 19.68
N GLY A 5 -61.81 -39.56 19.96
CA GLY A 5 -61.58 -38.50 18.99
C GLY A 5 -60.08 -38.31 18.75
N GLN A 6 -59.61 -38.57 17.53
CA GLN A 6 -58.33 -38.09 17.04
C GLN A 6 -58.53 -36.68 16.50
N ARG A 7 -57.95 -35.68 17.16
CA ARG A 7 -57.79 -34.34 16.59
C ARG A 7 -56.62 -34.39 15.61
N ALA A 8 -56.91 -34.19 14.32
CA ALA A 8 -55.89 -33.95 13.32
C ALA A 8 -55.20 -32.61 13.65
N MET A 9 -53.90 -32.65 13.97
CA MET A 9 -53.09 -31.43 13.98
C MET A 9 -52.92 -30.99 12.53
N GLY A 10 -53.49 -29.83 12.19
CA GLY A 10 -53.24 -29.18 10.90
C GLY A 10 -51.78 -28.72 10.81
N PRO A 11 -51.21 -28.63 9.59
CA PRO A 11 -49.85 -28.15 9.40
C PRO A 11 -49.73 -26.73 9.97
N LEU A 12 -48.73 -26.52 10.83
CA LEU A 12 -48.35 -25.18 11.28
C LEU A 12 -47.96 -24.33 10.05
N PRO A 13 -48.30 -23.03 10.02
CA PRO A 13 -48.10 -22.21 8.85
C PRO A 13 -46.60 -21.91 8.65
N ALA A 14 -46.02 -22.46 7.58
CA ALA A 14 -44.66 -22.17 7.09
C ALA A 14 -44.41 -20.69 6.75
N ILE A 15 -45.42 -19.83 6.92
CA ILE A 15 -45.34 -18.38 6.69
C ILE A 15 -44.65 -17.68 7.87
N ALA A 16 -44.76 -18.22 9.10
CA ALA A 16 -44.15 -17.60 10.28
C ALA A 16 -42.61 -17.68 10.26
N THR A 17 -42.03 -18.72 9.66
CA THR A 17 -40.56 -18.90 9.59
C THR A 17 -39.91 -17.98 8.57
N LEU A 18 -40.56 -17.69 7.44
CA LEU A 18 -40.03 -16.76 6.42
C LEU A 18 -40.03 -15.30 6.88
N ALA A 19 -41.04 -14.88 7.66
CA ALA A 19 -41.07 -13.54 8.23
C ALA A 19 -40.00 -13.34 9.31
N SER A 20 -39.74 -14.37 10.14
CA SER A 20 -38.66 -14.32 11.13
C SER A 20 -37.28 -14.36 10.50
N LEU A 21 -37.09 -15.12 9.42
CA LEU A 21 -35.85 -15.10 8.63
C LEU A 21 -35.65 -13.76 7.92
N ALA A 22 -36.68 -13.19 7.33
CA ALA A 22 -36.61 -11.86 6.71
C ALA A 22 -36.30 -10.77 7.74
N TRP A 23 -36.87 -10.85 8.94
CA TRP A 23 -36.58 -9.94 10.04
C TRP A 23 -35.17 -10.12 10.60
N LEU A 24 -34.69 -11.36 10.77
CA LEU A 24 -33.30 -11.63 11.16
C LEU A 24 -32.31 -11.16 10.10
N VAL A 25 -32.61 -11.38 8.82
CA VAL A 25 -31.81 -10.87 7.70
C VAL A 25 -31.84 -9.34 7.66
N GLN A 26 -32.99 -8.70 7.92
CA GLN A 26 -33.10 -7.24 8.01
C GLN A 26 -32.32 -6.69 9.20
N VAL A 27 -32.38 -7.32 10.37
CA VAL A 27 -31.66 -6.91 11.58
C VAL A 27 -30.16 -7.16 11.44
N ALA A 28 -29.77 -8.30 10.86
CA ALA A 28 -28.39 -8.59 10.51
C ALA A 28 -27.89 -7.63 9.43
N TRP A 29 -28.71 -7.29 8.44
CA TRP A 29 -28.40 -6.29 7.42
C TRP A 29 -28.38 -4.87 7.97
N GLU A 30 -29.19 -4.51 8.96
CA GLU A 30 -29.13 -3.18 9.61
C GLU A 30 -27.96 -3.08 10.60
N LYS A 31 -27.48 -4.22 11.12
CA LYS A 31 -26.27 -4.32 11.95
C LYS A 31 -24.97 -4.49 11.14
N ALA A 32 -25.06 -5.13 9.97
CA ALA A 32 -23.93 -5.40 9.06
C ALA A 32 -23.87 -4.43 7.89
N SER A 33 -24.97 -3.73 7.54
CA SER A 33 -24.90 -2.46 6.81
C SER A 33 -24.25 -1.51 7.78
N PRO A 34 -23.01 -1.15 7.52
CA PRO A 34 -22.34 -0.36 8.48
C PRO A 34 -22.94 1.04 8.44
N ALA A 35 -23.36 1.50 9.60
CA ALA A 35 -23.24 2.89 9.96
C ALA A 35 -21.75 3.29 10.06
N TRP A 36 -20.94 2.97 9.04
CA TRP A 36 -19.70 3.69 8.74
C TRP A 36 -20.12 5.00 8.03
N VAL A 37 -20.90 5.81 8.73
CA VAL A 37 -20.41 7.17 8.91
C VAL A 37 -19.26 6.95 9.88
N LEU A 38 -18.01 6.85 9.37
CA LEU A 38 -16.83 7.09 10.21
C LEU A 38 -17.20 8.23 11.16
N PRO A 39 -16.98 8.15 12.48
CA PRO A 39 -17.49 9.15 13.41
C PRO A 39 -17.07 10.56 12.97
N ARG A 40 -17.96 11.24 12.23
CA ARG A 40 -17.77 12.60 11.72
C ARG A 40 -17.77 13.62 12.86
N GLU A 41 -18.01 13.18 14.08
CA GLU A 41 -18.25 14.01 15.25
C GLU A 41 -17.08 14.09 16.27
N LEU A 42 -15.89 13.58 15.95
CA LEU A 42 -14.69 13.80 16.80
C LEU A 42 -13.57 14.57 16.09
N SER A 43 -13.91 15.68 15.43
CA SER A 43 -12.94 16.75 15.12
C SER A 43 -13.66 18.08 14.96
N ALA A 44 -14.28 18.55 16.05
CA ALA A 44 -14.71 19.93 16.11
C ALA A 44 -13.48 20.84 16.28
N SER A 45 -13.13 21.58 15.23
CA SER A 45 -12.28 22.78 15.24
C SER A 45 -10.76 22.61 15.13
N ARG A 46 -10.29 21.67 14.32
CA ARG A 46 -9.11 21.95 13.48
C ARG A 46 -9.60 21.97 12.03
N VAL A 47 -9.27 23.04 11.31
CA VAL A 47 -9.28 22.99 9.85
C VAL A 47 -8.13 22.04 9.50
N ALA A 48 -8.38 20.74 9.61
CA ALA A 48 -7.48 19.73 9.11
C ALA A 48 -7.40 19.99 7.61
N LEU A 49 -6.20 20.34 7.15
CA LEU A 49 -5.88 20.11 5.75
C LEU A 49 -5.94 18.59 5.57
N HIS A 50 -6.39 18.11 4.42
CA HIS A 50 -6.73 16.71 4.19
C HIS A 50 -5.89 16.15 3.03
N SER A 51 -4.58 16.38 3.09
CA SER A 51 -3.54 16.07 2.09
C SER A 51 -2.61 17.27 2.05
N VAL A 52 -1.31 17.02 1.94
CA VAL A 52 -0.31 18.08 1.86
C VAL A 52 -0.07 18.41 0.40
N PRO A 53 -0.42 19.61 -0.08
CA PRO A 53 -0.23 19.97 -1.48
C PRO A 53 1.24 19.93 -1.88
N LEU A 54 1.54 19.57 -3.12
CA LEU A 54 2.93 19.42 -3.60
C LEU A 54 3.78 20.67 -3.35
N TYR A 55 3.26 21.88 -3.57
CA TYR A 55 3.99 23.12 -3.34
C TYR A 55 4.39 23.38 -1.87
N ARG A 56 3.89 22.58 -0.92
CA ARG A 56 4.26 22.66 0.50
C ARG A 56 5.26 21.58 0.93
N ILE A 57 5.60 20.66 0.04
CA ILE A 57 6.50 19.55 0.32
C ILE A 57 7.88 19.89 -0.25
N ASN A 58 8.93 19.52 0.47
CA ASN A 58 10.29 19.73 -0.01
C ASN A 58 10.49 19.02 -1.38
N GLY A 59 11.00 19.75 -2.37
CA GLY A 59 11.14 19.31 -3.75
C GLY A 59 9.87 19.36 -4.60
N GLY A 60 8.71 19.63 -4.01
CA GLY A 60 7.44 19.61 -4.74
C GLY A 60 7.28 20.78 -5.72
N ASP A 61 7.77 21.98 -5.39
CA ASP A 61 7.81 23.10 -6.34
C ASP A 61 8.72 22.80 -7.55
N ALA A 62 9.86 22.18 -7.31
CA ALA A 62 10.78 21.77 -8.38
C ALA A 62 10.14 20.71 -9.29
N LEU A 63 9.41 19.75 -8.72
CA LEU A 63 8.63 18.77 -9.48
C LEU A 63 7.53 19.44 -10.31
N LEU A 64 6.71 20.30 -9.68
CA LEU A 64 5.64 21.03 -10.36
C LEU A 64 6.16 21.90 -11.52
N GLY A 65 7.31 22.55 -11.35
CA GLY A 65 7.97 23.35 -12.38
C GLY A 65 8.49 22.55 -13.57
N ARG A 66 8.65 21.22 -13.43
CA ARG A 66 9.11 20.32 -14.51
C ARG A 66 7.98 19.59 -15.23
N LEU A 67 6.74 19.68 -14.75
CA LEU A 67 5.61 19.02 -15.39
C LEU A 67 5.38 19.58 -16.79
N SER A 68 5.29 18.69 -17.77
CA SER A 68 5.01 19.06 -19.16
C SER A 68 3.59 19.64 -19.31
N GLU A 69 3.37 20.44 -20.36
CA GLU A 69 2.03 20.93 -20.71
C GLU A 69 1.05 19.75 -20.98
N GLU A 70 1.55 18.66 -21.59
CA GLU A 70 0.76 17.43 -21.81
C GLU A 70 0.33 16.77 -20.48
N THR A 71 1.15 16.87 -19.43
CA THR A 71 0.81 16.39 -18.09
C THR A 71 -0.23 17.31 -17.42
N VAL A 72 -0.04 18.61 -17.52
CA VAL A 72 -0.84 19.61 -16.79
C VAL A 72 -2.21 19.83 -17.44
N GLN A 73 -2.31 19.76 -18.77
CA GLN A 73 -3.54 20.06 -19.51
C GLN A 73 -4.72 19.16 -19.10
N PRO A 74 -4.61 17.82 -19.06
CA PRO A 74 -5.72 16.95 -18.66
C PRO A 74 -6.17 17.18 -17.22
N LEU A 75 -5.23 17.51 -16.32
CA LEU A 75 -5.56 17.86 -14.94
C LEU A 75 -6.43 19.10 -14.91
N ASN A 76 -6.02 20.16 -15.62
CA ASN A 76 -6.78 21.42 -15.71
C ASN A 76 -8.15 21.24 -16.39
N GLU A 77 -8.23 20.40 -17.43
CA GLU A 77 -9.49 20.10 -18.14
C GLU A 77 -10.48 19.33 -17.25
N ALA A 78 -9.98 18.48 -16.36
CA ALA A 78 -10.79 17.80 -15.34
C ALA A 78 -11.28 18.72 -14.21
N GLY A 79 -10.72 19.92 -14.12
CA GLY A 79 -10.98 20.92 -13.08
C GLY A 79 -9.68 21.41 -12.45
N PRO A 80 -9.70 22.38 -11.53
CA PRO A 80 -8.48 22.79 -10.84
C PRO A 80 -8.13 21.76 -9.75
N LEU A 81 -7.68 20.57 -10.18
CA LEU A 81 -7.29 19.49 -9.30
C LEU A 81 -6.03 19.88 -8.51
N GLU A 82 -6.03 19.61 -7.22
CA GLU A 82 -4.87 19.79 -6.34
C GLU A 82 -4.17 18.44 -6.18
N ILE A 83 -2.87 18.39 -6.50
CA ILE A 83 -2.02 17.20 -6.29
C ILE A 83 -1.24 17.38 -4.99
N GLY A 84 -1.20 16.33 -4.17
CA GLY A 84 -0.48 16.32 -2.91
C GLY A 84 -0.13 14.91 -2.43
N LEU A 85 0.45 14.83 -1.23
CA LEU A 85 0.62 13.59 -0.48
C LEU A 85 -0.61 13.33 0.41
N PRO A 86 -1.08 12.09 0.54
CA PRO A 86 -2.17 11.76 1.45
C PRO A 86 -1.76 11.98 2.90
N GLU A 87 -2.73 12.36 3.74
CA GLU A 87 -2.64 12.37 5.20
C GLU A 87 -3.38 11.17 5.80
N GLU A 88 -3.22 10.94 7.11
CA GLU A 88 -3.90 9.85 7.84
C GLU A 88 -5.43 9.89 7.65
N THR A 89 -6.01 11.09 7.57
CA THR A 89 -7.45 11.27 7.36
C THR A 89 -7.91 10.84 5.95
N ASP A 90 -6.99 10.72 4.99
CA ASP A 90 -7.32 10.38 3.60
C ASP A 90 -7.39 8.88 3.36
N ILE A 91 -6.84 8.07 4.26
CA ILE A 91 -6.72 6.62 4.08
C ILE A 91 -8.10 5.98 3.85
N GLY A 92 -9.14 6.44 4.56
CA GLY A 92 -10.51 5.97 4.34
C GLY A 92 -10.98 6.18 2.89
N GLU A 93 -10.83 7.39 2.36
CA GLU A 93 -11.23 7.71 0.98
C GLU A 93 -10.36 6.99 -0.07
N VAL A 94 -9.06 6.83 0.22
CA VAL A 94 -8.14 6.04 -0.63
C VAL A 94 -8.59 4.59 -0.70
N VAL A 95 -8.92 3.98 0.44
CA VAL A 95 -9.39 2.58 0.51
C VAL A 95 -10.70 2.40 -0.25
N GLU A 96 -11.66 3.31 -0.09
CA GLU A 96 -12.91 3.31 -0.87
C GLU A 96 -12.64 3.40 -2.38
N LEU A 97 -11.77 4.32 -2.79
CA LEU A 97 -11.37 4.50 -4.19
C LEU A 97 -10.67 3.24 -4.76
N MET A 98 -9.78 2.62 -3.98
CA MET A 98 -9.10 1.38 -4.36
C MET A 98 -10.10 0.22 -4.47
N GLN A 99 -11.01 0.07 -3.50
CA GLN A 99 -12.04 -0.97 -3.54
C GLN A 99 -12.91 -0.84 -4.80
N GLU A 100 -13.33 0.37 -5.15
CA GLU A 100 -14.15 0.60 -6.34
C GLU A 100 -13.35 0.37 -7.64
N SER A 101 -12.08 0.78 -7.67
CA SER A 101 -11.20 0.60 -8.83
C SER A 101 -10.81 -0.85 -9.06
N PHE A 102 -10.66 -1.64 -7.99
CA PHE A 102 -10.28 -3.05 -8.03
C PHE A 102 -11.43 -4.01 -7.74
N ALA A 103 -12.68 -3.54 -7.73
CA ALA A 103 -13.86 -4.34 -7.44
C ALA A 103 -13.92 -5.63 -8.26
N ARG A 104 -13.47 -5.61 -9.53
CA ARG A 104 -13.41 -6.81 -10.37
C ARG A 104 -12.43 -7.87 -9.87
N ILE A 105 -11.27 -7.47 -9.32
CA ILE A 105 -10.26 -8.39 -8.80
C ILE A 105 -10.77 -8.99 -7.49
N LEU A 106 -11.25 -8.11 -6.60
CA LEU A 106 -11.82 -8.48 -5.30
C LEU A 106 -13.05 -9.39 -5.47
N SER A 107 -13.86 -9.16 -6.52
CA SER A 107 -15.06 -9.97 -6.77
C SER A 107 -14.82 -11.41 -7.20
N LYS A 108 -13.59 -11.79 -7.61
CA LYS A 108 -13.29 -13.16 -8.11
C LYS A 108 -13.64 -14.25 -7.10
N ASN A 109 -13.56 -13.94 -5.82
CA ASN A 109 -13.81 -14.88 -4.74
C ASN A 109 -15.17 -14.66 -4.04
N ARG A 110 -16.10 -13.92 -4.66
CA ARG A 110 -17.45 -13.71 -4.13
C ARG A 110 -18.35 -14.90 -4.45
N LEU A 111 -19.22 -15.24 -3.50
CA LEU A 111 -20.24 -16.26 -3.70
C LEU A 111 -21.23 -15.80 -4.78
N GLY A 112 -21.52 -16.68 -5.73
CA GLY A 112 -22.43 -16.38 -6.83
C GLY A 112 -23.87 -16.15 -6.36
N ASP A 113 -24.60 -15.31 -7.10
CA ASP A 113 -25.99 -14.90 -6.81
C ASP A 113 -26.99 -16.07 -6.65
N TRP A 114 -26.62 -17.27 -7.10
CA TRP A 114 -27.45 -18.47 -7.00
C TRP A 114 -27.77 -18.89 -5.55
N LEU A 115 -26.97 -18.47 -4.58
CA LEU A 115 -27.24 -18.66 -3.14
C LEU A 115 -28.24 -17.62 -2.58
N GLY A 116 -28.73 -16.70 -3.41
CA GLY A 116 -29.75 -15.72 -3.04
C GLY A 116 -29.30 -14.80 -1.90
N PRO A 117 -30.17 -14.49 -0.92
CA PRO A 117 -29.86 -13.57 0.17
C PRO A 117 -28.62 -13.95 1.00
N ILE A 118 -28.32 -15.25 1.12
CA ILE A 118 -27.17 -15.75 1.88
C ILE A 118 -25.85 -15.30 1.22
N ALA A 119 -25.75 -15.36 -0.11
CA ALA A 119 -24.59 -14.82 -0.82
C ALA A 119 -24.42 -13.32 -0.57
N GLY A 120 -25.51 -12.56 -0.53
CA GLY A 120 -25.47 -11.12 -0.23
C GLY A 120 -24.84 -10.83 1.13
N ILE A 121 -25.26 -11.54 2.18
CA ILE A 121 -24.72 -11.38 3.54
C ILE A 121 -23.25 -11.79 3.60
N ALA A 122 -22.92 -12.98 3.09
CA ALA A 122 -21.55 -13.49 3.11
C ALA A 122 -20.58 -12.61 2.29
N ASN A 123 -21.02 -12.11 1.12
CA ASN A 123 -20.24 -11.19 0.31
C ASN A 123 -20.06 -9.82 0.98
N ALA A 124 -21.04 -9.35 1.77
CA ALA A 124 -20.91 -8.13 2.55
C ALA A 124 -19.86 -8.26 3.67
N TYR A 125 -19.90 -9.37 4.43
CA TYR A 125 -18.87 -9.67 5.43
C TYR A 125 -17.48 -9.78 4.81
N LYS A 126 -17.38 -10.49 3.68
CA LYS A 126 -16.13 -10.60 2.94
C LYS A 126 -15.61 -9.24 2.46
N ALA A 127 -16.50 -8.41 1.89
CA ALA A 127 -16.12 -7.07 1.44
C ALA A 127 -15.62 -6.19 2.60
N GLN A 128 -16.17 -6.36 3.81
CA GLN A 128 -15.67 -5.66 4.99
C GLN A 128 -14.26 -6.11 5.39
N GLY A 129 -13.99 -7.42 5.37
CA GLY A 129 -12.65 -7.94 5.60
C GLY A 129 -11.64 -7.45 4.56
N GLU A 130 -12.04 -7.42 3.27
CA GLU A 130 -11.23 -6.85 2.18
C GLU A 130 -10.91 -5.36 2.41
N ILE A 131 -11.89 -4.56 2.85
CA ILE A 131 -11.68 -3.13 3.19
C ILE A 131 -10.66 -3.01 4.33
N GLU A 132 -10.80 -3.80 5.38
CA GLU A 132 -9.91 -3.75 6.54
C GLU A 132 -8.48 -4.17 6.17
N GLU A 133 -8.32 -5.19 5.34
CA GLU A 133 -7.02 -5.63 4.81
C GLU A 133 -6.34 -4.55 3.96
N ILE A 134 -7.09 -3.92 3.04
CA ILE A 134 -6.58 -2.82 2.22
C ILE A 134 -6.20 -1.63 3.11
N TYR A 135 -7.04 -1.29 4.09
CA TYR A 135 -6.75 -0.21 5.04
C TYR A 135 -5.45 -0.45 5.80
N LYS A 136 -5.29 -1.64 6.41
CA LYS A 136 -4.07 -2.01 7.14
C LYS A 136 -2.85 -1.98 6.22
N GLY A 137 -2.96 -2.52 5.01
CA GLY A 137 -1.86 -2.54 4.04
C GLY A 137 -1.44 -1.14 3.59
N VAL A 138 -2.39 -0.26 3.28
CA VAL A 138 -2.10 1.13 2.87
C VAL A 138 -1.54 1.93 4.05
N ALA A 139 -2.14 1.83 5.24
CA ALA A 139 -1.66 2.53 6.43
C ALA A 139 -0.25 2.08 6.82
N PHE A 140 0.03 0.77 6.78
CA PHE A 140 1.36 0.21 7.05
C PHE A 140 2.41 0.71 6.05
N ARG A 141 2.11 0.72 4.75
CA ARG A 141 3.07 1.14 3.72
C ARG A 141 3.35 2.65 3.71
N LEU A 142 2.35 3.45 4.06
CA LEU A 142 2.48 4.90 4.13
C LEU A 142 3.00 5.40 5.48
N ASP A 143 2.88 4.61 6.56
CA ASP A 143 3.29 4.86 7.95
C ASP A 143 4.04 6.18 8.21
N ILE A 144 5.39 6.16 8.19
CA ILE A 144 6.25 7.31 8.47
C ILE A 144 5.93 8.50 7.55
N ARG A 145 5.53 8.26 6.30
CA ARG A 145 5.24 9.31 5.31
C ARG A 145 3.94 10.06 5.59
N LEU A 146 2.98 9.45 6.28
CA LEU A 146 1.79 10.15 6.76
C LEU A 146 2.16 11.18 7.83
N SER A 147 3.16 10.88 8.65
CA SER A 147 3.68 11.79 9.68
C SER A 147 4.70 12.80 9.14
N PHE A 148 5.51 12.39 8.17
CA PHE A 148 6.60 13.18 7.58
C PHE A 148 6.49 13.18 6.04
N PRO A 149 5.62 14.04 5.48
CA PRO A 149 5.41 14.14 4.05
C PRO A 149 6.72 14.47 3.32
N SER A 150 7.13 13.60 2.41
CA SER A 150 8.36 13.78 1.63
C SER A 150 8.30 13.02 0.33
N LEU A 151 8.81 13.65 -0.73
CA LEU A 151 8.97 13.08 -2.06
C LEU A 151 10.30 12.34 -2.23
N ALA A 152 11.12 12.26 -1.18
CA ALA A 152 12.40 11.56 -1.23
C ALA A 152 12.22 10.07 -1.51
N ARG A 153 13.14 9.51 -2.30
CA ARG A 153 13.18 8.08 -2.66
C ARG A 153 13.04 7.20 -1.41
N PRO A 154 12.12 6.22 -1.38
CA PRO A 154 12.05 5.23 -0.30
C PRO A 154 13.36 4.45 -0.18
N THR A 155 13.74 4.13 1.05
CA THR A 155 14.98 3.35 1.30
C THR A 155 14.68 1.90 1.69
N LYS A 156 13.50 1.66 2.27
CA LYS A 156 13.03 0.33 2.67
C LYS A 156 11.97 -0.20 1.70
N ASN A 157 11.73 -1.51 1.77
CA ASN A 157 10.77 -2.20 0.88
C ASN A 157 9.31 -1.92 1.24
N ASP A 158 9.05 -1.68 2.52
CA ASP A 158 7.74 -1.37 3.09
C ASP A 158 7.37 0.11 2.93
N GLU A 159 8.32 0.98 2.63
CA GLU A 159 8.08 2.40 2.42
C GLU A 159 7.55 2.69 1.01
N THR A 160 6.43 3.39 0.94
CA THR A 160 5.88 3.87 -0.34
C THR A 160 5.70 5.39 -0.36
N VAL A 161 5.71 5.97 -1.56
CA VAL A 161 5.30 7.36 -1.79
C VAL A 161 4.02 7.32 -2.59
N ALA A 162 2.97 7.93 -2.07
CA ALA A 162 1.70 8.05 -2.77
C ALA A 162 1.36 9.49 -3.09
N LEU A 163 0.80 9.73 -4.27
CA LEU A 163 0.22 11.01 -4.66
C LEU A 163 -1.29 10.88 -4.76
N VAL A 164 -2.00 11.89 -4.27
CA VAL A 164 -3.45 12.03 -4.44
C VAL A 164 -3.76 13.24 -5.31
N ALA A 165 -4.82 13.14 -6.11
CA ALA A 165 -5.42 14.28 -6.79
C ALA A 165 -6.82 14.51 -6.22
N ARG A 166 -7.11 15.73 -5.79
CA ARG A 166 -8.41 16.12 -5.21
C ARG A 166 -9.05 17.23 -6.02
N ALA A 167 -10.37 17.16 -6.17
CA ALA A 167 -11.13 18.26 -6.75
C ALA A 167 -11.19 19.44 -5.75
N PRO A 168 -11.38 20.69 -6.22
CA PRO A 168 -11.63 21.80 -5.31
C PRO A 168 -12.91 21.57 -4.51
N SER A 169 -12.94 22.00 -3.25
CA SER A 169 -14.19 21.98 -2.48
C SER A 169 -15.23 22.91 -3.13
N PRO A 170 -16.46 22.44 -3.41
CA PRO A 170 -17.53 23.28 -3.97
C PRO A 170 -17.87 24.49 -3.11
N THR A 171 -17.60 24.40 -1.80
CA THR A 171 -17.87 25.46 -0.83
C THR A 171 -16.69 26.43 -0.65
N GLY A 172 -15.54 26.15 -1.30
CA GLY A 172 -14.27 26.84 -1.06
C GLY A 172 -13.71 26.63 0.35
N ARG A 173 -14.31 25.74 1.15
CA ARG A 173 -13.86 25.39 2.50
C ARG A 173 -13.56 23.90 2.57
N GLY A 174 -12.39 23.57 3.13
CA GLY A 174 -11.89 22.21 3.14
C GLY A 174 -11.47 21.74 1.75
N GLN A 175 -11.18 20.46 1.65
CA GLN A 175 -10.80 19.83 0.39
C GLN A 175 -12.00 19.17 -0.28
N GLY A 176 -11.97 19.07 -1.61
CA GLY A 176 -13.01 18.37 -2.35
C GLY A 176 -12.77 16.86 -2.39
N PRO A 177 -13.63 16.13 -3.11
CA PRO A 177 -13.55 14.67 -3.19
C PRO A 177 -12.20 14.20 -3.75
N LEU A 178 -11.74 13.05 -3.25
CA LEU A 178 -10.62 12.32 -3.84
C LEU A 178 -10.97 11.87 -5.26
N VAL A 179 -10.12 12.25 -6.22
CA VAL A 179 -10.34 11.99 -7.66
C VAL A 179 -9.45 10.86 -8.14
N ALA A 180 -8.18 10.87 -7.74
CA ALA A 180 -7.22 9.86 -8.14
C ALA A 180 -6.15 9.61 -7.07
N TYR A 181 -5.54 8.45 -7.14
CA TYR A 181 -4.49 7.98 -6.24
C TYR A 181 -3.45 7.22 -7.06
N VAL A 182 -2.16 7.48 -6.83
CA VAL A 182 -1.05 6.71 -7.37
C VAL A 182 -0.07 6.38 -6.25
N GLU A 183 0.52 5.19 -6.27
CA GLU A 183 1.47 4.72 -5.28
C GLU A 183 2.72 4.17 -5.97
N LEU A 184 3.87 4.57 -5.46
CA LEU A 184 5.19 4.14 -5.90
C LEU A 184 5.92 3.48 -4.73
N CYS A 185 6.62 2.38 -5.01
CA CYS A 185 7.51 1.70 -4.08
C CYS A 185 8.84 1.37 -4.77
N MET A 186 9.75 0.73 -4.03
CA MET A 186 11.03 0.24 -4.55
C MET A 186 11.03 -1.28 -4.52
N LEU A 187 11.19 -1.93 -5.68
CA LEU A 187 11.26 -3.39 -5.80
C LEU A 187 12.45 -3.82 -6.65
N VAL A 188 12.84 -5.08 -6.54
CA VAL A 188 13.81 -5.66 -7.47
C VAL A 188 13.14 -5.88 -8.82
N ALA A 189 13.84 -5.56 -9.91
CA ALA A 189 13.35 -5.70 -11.28
C ALA A 189 13.37 -7.15 -11.80
N ASP A 190 12.95 -8.11 -10.99
CA ASP A 190 12.93 -9.54 -11.33
C ASP A 190 11.53 -10.09 -11.61
N GLY A 191 10.52 -9.24 -11.56
CA GLY A 191 9.12 -9.61 -11.79
C GLY A 191 8.41 -10.16 -10.56
N ARG A 192 9.03 -10.11 -9.37
CA ARG A 192 8.28 -10.24 -8.12
C ARG A 192 7.34 -9.06 -7.92
N LYS A 193 6.29 -9.28 -7.14
CA LYS A 193 5.28 -8.30 -6.76
C LYS A 193 5.46 -7.87 -5.32
N PRO A 194 4.87 -6.72 -4.92
CA PRO A 194 4.86 -6.30 -3.53
C PRO A 194 4.27 -7.35 -2.58
N GLU A 195 3.28 -8.13 -3.03
CA GLU A 195 2.61 -9.17 -2.25
C GLU A 195 3.31 -10.54 -2.25
N ASP A 196 4.36 -10.73 -3.04
CA ASP A 196 5.10 -11.99 -3.04
C ASP A 196 5.85 -12.16 -1.71
N ASP A 197 5.96 -13.41 -1.24
CA ASP A 197 6.38 -13.78 0.12
C ASP A 197 7.62 -12.97 0.61
N PRO A 198 7.51 -12.20 1.70
CA PRO A 198 8.62 -11.43 2.25
C PRO A 198 9.79 -12.30 2.70
N ALA A 199 9.58 -13.60 2.96
CA ALA A 199 10.65 -14.56 3.23
C ALA A 199 11.58 -14.76 2.01
N THR A 200 11.11 -14.40 0.81
CA THR A 200 11.94 -14.29 -0.38
C THR A 200 12.56 -12.91 -0.51
N ALA A 201 12.90 -12.24 0.59
CA ALA A 201 13.59 -10.95 0.54
C ALA A 201 14.76 -11.03 -0.46
N PRO A 202 14.93 -10.02 -1.33
CA PRO A 202 16.05 -10.00 -2.26
C PRO A 202 17.36 -10.14 -1.49
N PRO A 203 18.33 -10.89 -2.03
CA PRO A 203 19.70 -10.89 -1.52
C PRO A 203 20.17 -9.46 -1.24
N ASN A 204 20.88 -9.26 -0.12
CA ASN A 204 21.48 -7.97 0.20
C ASN A 204 22.36 -7.51 -0.99
N GLY A 205 22.16 -6.27 -1.44
CA GLY A 205 22.92 -5.66 -2.52
C GLY A 205 22.25 -5.64 -3.90
N GLU A 206 21.04 -6.21 -4.06
CA GLU A 206 20.30 -6.05 -5.31
C GLU A 206 19.81 -4.61 -5.51
N VAL A 207 19.99 -4.09 -6.73
CA VAL A 207 19.55 -2.75 -7.12
C VAL A 207 18.02 -2.75 -7.19
N ARG A 208 17.42 -1.90 -6.34
CA ARG A 208 15.97 -1.70 -6.33
C ARG A 208 15.59 -0.61 -7.30
N GLU A 209 14.59 -0.92 -8.12
CA GLU A 209 14.04 -0.05 -9.13
C GLU A 209 12.68 0.52 -8.69
N PRO A 210 12.33 1.73 -9.13
CA PRO A 210 11.03 2.32 -8.90
C PRO A 210 9.92 1.46 -9.50
N TYR A 211 8.86 1.27 -8.72
CA TYR A 211 7.76 0.39 -9.09
C TYR A 211 6.43 1.07 -8.79
N LEU A 212 5.54 1.10 -9.78
CA LEU A 212 4.17 1.63 -9.65
C LEU A 212 3.25 0.52 -9.17
N SER A 213 2.84 0.60 -7.90
CA SER A 213 2.05 -0.42 -7.24
C SER A 213 0.55 -0.23 -7.46
N ASN A 214 0.06 1.00 -7.34
CA ASN A 214 -1.36 1.31 -7.50
C ASN A 214 -1.56 2.57 -8.34
N LEU A 215 -2.58 2.56 -9.20
CA LEU A 215 -3.10 3.75 -9.88
C LEU A 215 -4.62 3.63 -10.01
N CYS A 216 -5.32 4.52 -9.33
CA CYS A 216 -6.78 4.54 -9.27
C CYS A 216 -7.31 5.90 -9.72
N VAL A 217 -8.43 5.88 -10.44
CA VAL A 217 -9.20 7.08 -10.81
C VAL A 217 -10.66 6.79 -10.53
N ALA A 218 -11.30 7.70 -9.77
CA ALA A 218 -12.70 7.63 -9.41
C ALA A 218 -13.56 7.49 -10.68
N PRO A 219 -14.57 6.58 -10.72
CA PRO A 219 -15.30 6.27 -11.95
C PRO A 219 -15.88 7.48 -12.68
N GLU A 220 -16.38 8.44 -11.92
CA GLU A 220 -16.98 9.69 -12.40
C GLU A 220 -15.99 10.56 -13.19
N TYR A 221 -14.69 10.37 -12.97
CA TYR A 221 -13.58 11.16 -13.53
C TYR A 221 -12.73 10.38 -14.55
N ARG A 222 -13.13 9.14 -14.88
CA ARG A 222 -12.42 8.32 -15.88
C ARG A 222 -12.61 8.92 -17.28
N GLN A 223 -11.68 8.57 -18.18
CA GLN A 223 -11.66 9.04 -19.58
C GLN A 223 -11.41 10.56 -19.75
N MET A 224 -11.08 11.28 -18.67
CA MET A 224 -10.69 12.70 -18.70
C MET A 224 -9.17 12.91 -18.76
N GLY A 225 -8.40 11.85 -19.05
CA GLY A 225 -6.93 11.91 -19.11
C GLY A 225 -6.21 11.99 -17.75
N ILE A 226 -6.93 12.10 -16.63
CA ILE A 226 -6.35 12.21 -15.28
C ILE A 226 -5.40 11.07 -14.94
N GLY A 227 -5.76 9.82 -15.24
CA GLY A 227 -4.88 8.67 -14.97
C GLY A 227 -3.55 8.73 -15.74
N ARG A 228 -3.57 9.26 -16.97
CA ARG A 228 -2.34 9.51 -17.75
C ARG A 228 -1.51 10.63 -17.14
N ALA A 229 -2.15 11.73 -16.77
CA ALA A 229 -1.46 12.86 -16.16
C ALA A 229 -0.82 12.47 -14.82
N LEU A 230 -1.55 11.80 -13.94
CA LEU A 230 -1.01 11.38 -12.64
C LEU A 230 0.12 10.34 -12.79
N LEU A 231 0.03 9.46 -13.79
CA LEU A 231 1.12 8.57 -14.18
C LEU A 231 2.37 9.36 -14.60
N HIS A 232 2.23 10.39 -15.44
CA HIS A 232 3.36 11.26 -15.82
C HIS A 232 3.94 12.02 -14.63
N VAL A 233 3.13 12.50 -13.69
CA VAL A 233 3.65 13.12 -12.46
C VAL A 233 4.48 12.12 -11.64
N ALA A 234 4.03 10.86 -11.54
CA ALA A 234 4.77 9.80 -10.86
C ALA A 234 6.09 9.47 -11.57
N GLU A 235 6.10 9.42 -12.90
CA GLU A 235 7.31 9.23 -13.71
C GLU A 235 8.29 10.40 -13.59
N ASP A 236 7.79 11.64 -13.62
CA ASP A 236 8.59 12.85 -13.43
C ASP A 236 9.20 12.87 -12.02
N LEU A 237 8.45 12.43 -11.00
CA LEU A 237 8.97 12.25 -9.65
C LEU A 237 10.15 11.27 -9.63
N VAL A 238 9.98 10.09 -10.25
CA VAL A 238 11.03 9.08 -10.36
C VAL A 238 12.26 9.63 -11.09
N LYS A 239 12.05 10.27 -12.25
CA LYS A 239 13.14 10.76 -13.09
C LYS A 239 13.92 11.89 -12.43
N TYR A 240 13.22 12.89 -11.93
CA TYR A 240 13.83 14.14 -11.49
C TYR A 240 14.19 14.17 -10.02
N SER A 241 13.41 13.48 -9.17
CA SER A 241 13.66 13.48 -7.72
C SER A 241 14.42 12.23 -7.28
N TRP A 242 14.13 11.06 -7.86
CA TRP A 242 14.81 9.81 -7.48
C TRP A 242 15.99 9.45 -8.37
N ARG A 243 16.18 10.22 -9.46
CA ARG A 243 17.28 10.07 -10.41
C ARG A 243 17.35 8.64 -10.95
N ASN A 244 16.19 8.12 -11.37
CA ASN A 244 16.08 6.83 -12.02
C ASN A 244 15.53 6.99 -13.44
N ASP A 245 16.03 6.18 -14.36
CA ASP A 245 15.67 6.17 -15.78
C ASP A 245 14.57 5.14 -16.10
N LYS A 246 14.09 4.38 -15.12
CA LYS A 246 13.14 3.28 -15.32
C LYS A 246 12.07 3.26 -14.25
N VAL A 247 10.89 2.78 -14.66
CA VAL A 247 9.79 2.47 -13.76
C VAL A 247 9.13 1.16 -14.19
N TYR A 248 8.85 0.30 -13.24
CA TYR A 248 8.25 -1.02 -13.45
C TYR A 248 6.81 -1.05 -12.92
N LEU A 249 5.99 -1.97 -13.44
CA LEU A 249 4.66 -2.27 -12.92
C LEU A 249 4.20 -3.67 -13.30
N HIS A 250 3.20 -4.17 -12.59
CA HIS A 250 2.40 -5.31 -13.02
C HIS A 250 1.02 -4.85 -13.43
N ILE A 251 0.52 -5.44 -14.52
CA ILE A 251 -0.85 -5.24 -14.97
C ILE A 251 -1.50 -6.58 -15.26
N ASP A 252 -2.77 -6.71 -14.91
CA ASP A 252 -3.58 -7.85 -15.30
C ASP A 252 -4.19 -7.70 -16.71
N THR A 253 -5.18 -8.54 -17.04
CA THR A 253 -5.85 -8.55 -18.34
C THR A 253 -6.84 -7.39 -18.55
N TYR A 254 -6.87 -6.37 -17.68
CA TYR A 254 -7.80 -5.25 -17.79
C TYR A 254 -7.40 -4.26 -18.88
N MET A 255 -8.07 -4.40 -20.02
CA MET A 255 -7.78 -3.65 -21.26
C MET A 255 -7.69 -2.13 -21.11
N PRO A 256 -8.53 -1.42 -20.32
CA PRO A 256 -8.40 0.03 -20.16
C PRO A 256 -7.04 0.46 -19.59
N SER A 257 -6.57 -0.20 -18.52
CA SER A 257 -5.25 0.09 -17.93
C SER A 257 -4.13 -0.33 -18.88
N ARG A 258 -4.29 -1.44 -19.61
CA ARG A 258 -3.26 -1.91 -20.56
C ARG A 258 -3.08 -0.93 -21.70
N LYS A 259 -4.17 -0.46 -22.28
CA LYS A 259 -4.14 0.59 -23.31
C LYS A 259 -3.52 1.88 -22.79
N LEU A 260 -3.78 2.25 -21.53
CA LEU A 260 -3.15 3.42 -20.91
C LEU A 260 -1.62 3.25 -20.90
N TYR A 261 -1.11 2.19 -20.27
CA TYR A 261 0.34 1.99 -20.14
C TYR A 261 1.04 1.81 -21.49
N GLU A 262 0.48 1.00 -22.40
CA GLU A 262 1.01 0.83 -23.76
C GLU A 262 1.06 2.17 -24.53
N SER A 263 0.01 3.00 -24.42
CA SER A 263 -0.03 4.31 -25.09
C SER A 263 0.91 5.35 -24.50
N VAL A 264 1.47 5.07 -23.33
CA VAL A 264 2.45 5.89 -22.62
C VAL A 264 3.87 5.38 -22.85
N GLY A 265 4.03 4.20 -23.46
CA GLY A 265 5.32 3.64 -23.85
C GLY A 265 5.83 2.53 -22.94
N TYR A 266 4.99 1.99 -22.04
CA TYR A 266 5.35 0.79 -21.28
C TYR A 266 5.45 -0.43 -22.20
N GLN A 267 6.44 -1.27 -21.96
CA GLN A 267 6.77 -2.46 -22.71
C GLN A 267 6.76 -3.68 -21.80
N GLU A 268 6.33 -4.83 -22.33
CA GLU A 268 6.33 -6.09 -21.59
C GLU A 268 7.76 -6.59 -21.37
N VAL A 269 8.10 -6.93 -20.13
CA VAL A 269 9.40 -7.52 -19.75
C VAL A 269 9.34 -9.04 -19.84
N SER A 270 8.20 -9.62 -19.46
CA SER A 270 7.98 -11.06 -19.43
C SER A 270 6.61 -11.43 -20.01
N PRO A 271 6.43 -12.67 -20.50
CA PRO A 271 5.11 -13.18 -20.87
C PRO A 271 4.13 -13.08 -19.69
N THR A 272 2.83 -12.95 -20.00
CA THR A 272 1.78 -13.02 -18.97
C THR A 272 1.92 -14.30 -18.14
N GLY A 273 2.04 -14.16 -16.82
CA GLY A 273 2.12 -15.26 -15.88
C GLY A 273 0.83 -16.09 -15.83
N GLU A 274 0.89 -17.22 -15.13
CA GLU A 274 -0.27 -18.13 -14.96
C GLU A 274 -1.45 -17.48 -14.22
N ASP A 275 -1.16 -16.46 -13.43
CA ASP A 275 -2.11 -15.60 -12.72
C ASP A 275 -2.79 -14.54 -13.59
N GLY A 276 -2.37 -14.42 -14.85
CA GLY A 276 -2.89 -13.44 -15.80
C GLY A 276 -2.31 -12.04 -15.64
N GLN A 277 -1.19 -11.87 -14.92
CA GLN A 277 -0.48 -10.60 -14.81
C GLN A 277 0.74 -10.54 -15.73
N THR A 278 1.06 -9.36 -16.24
CA THR A 278 2.18 -9.07 -17.12
C THR A 278 3.07 -8.04 -16.45
N HIS A 279 4.36 -8.34 -16.34
CA HIS A 279 5.38 -7.40 -15.88
C HIS A 279 5.74 -6.45 -17.03
N MET A 280 5.64 -5.14 -16.78
CA MET A 280 5.95 -4.10 -17.75
C MET A 280 6.95 -3.11 -17.16
N PHE A 281 7.69 -2.44 -18.04
CA PHE A 281 8.55 -1.33 -17.67
C PHE A 281 8.47 -0.20 -18.67
N ARG A 282 8.87 1.00 -18.25
CA ARG A 282 9.07 2.14 -19.14
C ARG A 282 10.45 2.73 -18.89
N ASP A 283 11.15 3.02 -19.99
CA ASP A 283 12.35 3.84 -20.03
C ASP A 283 11.95 5.31 -20.06
N LEU A 284 12.40 6.08 -19.06
CA LEU A 284 12.15 7.50 -18.87
C LEU A 284 13.20 8.37 -19.59
N GLY A 285 14.18 7.74 -20.24
CA GLY A 285 15.29 8.36 -20.95
C GLY A 285 16.36 8.90 -20.01
N GLU A 286 17.33 9.61 -20.60
CA GLU A 286 18.46 10.17 -19.88
C GLU A 286 18.01 11.10 -18.75
N ILE A 287 18.60 10.88 -17.57
CA ILE A 287 18.44 11.75 -16.41
C ILE A 287 19.25 13.01 -16.72
N PRO A 288 18.65 14.22 -16.67
CA PRO A 288 19.40 15.43 -16.86
C PRO A 288 20.51 15.49 -15.82
N GLU A 289 21.76 15.62 -16.27
CA GLU A 289 22.87 16.01 -15.41
C GLU A 289 22.43 17.30 -14.72
N GLU A 290 22.41 17.32 -13.39
CA GLU A 290 22.27 18.61 -12.70
C GLU A 290 23.50 19.40 -13.11
N GLU A 291 23.30 20.55 -13.76
CA GLU A 291 24.32 21.58 -13.75
C GLU A 291 24.57 21.82 -12.27
N GLU A 292 25.69 21.30 -11.74
CA GLU A 292 26.08 21.51 -10.35
C GLU A 292 26.03 23.02 -10.15
N GLU A 293 24.99 23.50 -9.45
CA GLU A 293 24.92 24.91 -9.12
C GLU A 293 26.24 25.20 -8.40
N PRO A 294 27.08 26.10 -8.92
CA PRO A 294 28.42 26.29 -8.40
C PRO A 294 28.26 26.53 -6.91
N ARG A 295 28.82 25.63 -6.10
CA ARG A 295 28.70 25.70 -4.65
C ARG A 295 29.07 27.12 -4.25
N GLU A 296 28.17 27.84 -3.58
CA GLU A 296 28.41 29.24 -3.21
C GLU A 296 29.73 29.38 -2.44
N ASP A 297 30.16 28.31 -1.77
CA ASP A 297 31.43 28.17 -1.05
C ASP A 297 32.69 28.28 -1.95
N GLU A 298 32.60 27.92 -3.24
CA GLU A 298 33.71 28.07 -4.20
C GLU A 298 33.77 29.48 -4.80
N ALA A 299 32.70 30.27 -4.69
CA ALA A 299 32.65 31.64 -5.19
C ALA A 299 33.40 32.65 -4.30
N TYR A 300 33.71 32.31 -3.04
CA TYR A 300 34.37 33.22 -2.10
C TYR A 300 35.90 33.04 -2.01
N ALA A 301 36.49 32.09 -2.75
CA ALA A 301 37.91 31.75 -2.58
C ALA A 301 38.90 32.54 -3.47
N THR A 302 38.50 33.62 -4.16
CA THR A 302 39.38 34.26 -5.17
C THR A 302 39.58 35.78 -5.08
N GLU A 303 39.12 36.49 -4.04
CA GLU A 303 39.24 37.97 -4.02
C GLU A 303 40.19 38.60 -2.98
N ASP A 304 40.94 37.84 -2.16
CA ASP A 304 41.73 38.41 -1.05
C ASP A 304 43.28 38.28 -1.16
N GLU A 305 43.87 38.09 -2.35
CA GLU A 305 45.34 38.08 -2.53
C GLU A 305 45.89 39.22 -3.40
N GLU A 306 45.40 40.45 -3.28
CA GLU A 306 46.16 41.63 -3.76
C GLU A 306 45.91 42.82 -2.83
N GLU A 307 46.82 43.06 -1.88
CA GLU A 307 47.35 44.38 -1.49
C GLU A 307 48.10 44.26 -0.15
N ASP A 308 49.43 44.45 -0.17
CA ASP A 308 50.25 45.15 0.84
C ASP A 308 51.71 44.63 0.88
N GLU A 309 52.44 44.76 -0.24
CA GLU A 309 53.90 44.90 -0.21
C GLU A 309 54.23 46.34 -0.61
N ASP A 310 54.39 47.24 0.37
CA ASP A 310 55.24 48.44 0.33
C ASP A 310 54.99 49.33 1.59
N ASP A 311 55.60 49.05 2.74
CA ASP A 311 55.99 50.11 3.70
C ASP A 311 57.09 49.68 4.69
N ASP A 312 58.33 49.78 4.25
CA ASP A 312 59.56 49.62 5.02
C ASP A 312 59.87 50.88 5.85
N GLY A 313 59.52 50.82 7.15
CA GLY A 313 59.70 51.93 8.11
C GLY A 313 60.13 51.55 9.52
N VAL A 314 61.38 51.09 9.70
CA VAL A 314 62.34 51.44 10.80
C VAL A 314 61.86 51.41 12.29
N LEU A 315 62.39 50.47 13.10
CA LEU A 315 63.08 50.61 14.42
C LEU A 315 62.92 49.33 15.29
N ARG A 316 63.95 48.49 15.52
CA ARG A 316 65.11 48.61 16.44
C ARG A 316 64.89 48.05 17.87
N LEU A 317 65.49 46.86 18.09
CA LEU A 317 66.20 46.33 19.29
C LEU A 317 65.45 46.13 20.62
N THR A 318 65.44 44.90 21.14
CA THR A 318 66.36 44.33 22.17
C THR A 318 65.96 42.86 22.42
N ALA A 319 66.77 41.84 22.12
CA ALA A 319 67.94 41.31 22.85
C ALA A 319 67.61 40.46 24.11
N GLY A 320 67.83 39.14 23.98
CA GLY A 320 67.91 38.10 25.03
C GLY A 320 67.68 36.72 24.40
N LYS A 321 68.71 35.98 23.90
CA LYS A 321 69.61 35.03 24.62
C LYS A 321 68.84 34.19 25.66
N GLU A 322 68.89 32.87 25.77
CA GLU A 322 69.77 31.76 25.32
C GLU A 322 69.02 30.52 25.90
N ASP A 323 68.78 29.36 25.25
CA ASP A 323 69.68 28.22 25.02
C ASP A 323 68.77 27.04 24.57
N ALA A 324 69.08 26.37 23.45
CA ALA A 324 69.61 25.00 23.38
C ALA A 324 68.63 23.85 23.70
N ALA A 325 68.22 23.10 22.66
CA ALA A 325 68.30 21.64 22.63
C ALA A 325 67.99 21.12 21.22
N GLU A 326 68.98 20.44 20.66
CA GLU A 326 68.97 19.66 19.43
C GLU A 326 68.04 18.44 19.55
N SER A 327 67.35 18.09 18.47
CA SER A 327 67.28 16.70 18.01
C SER A 327 66.88 16.68 16.54
N GLU A 328 67.90 16.40 15.72
CA GLU A 328 67.78 15.96 14.34
C GLU A 328 67.17 14.55 14.37
N ASP A 329 66.06 14.33 13.67
CA ASP A 329 65.68 13.00 13.19
C ASP A 329 65.31 13.11 11.71
N ASP A 330 66.38 12.88 10.94
CA ASP A 330 66.43 12.31 9.62
C ASP A 330 65.46 11.13 9.47
N MET A 331 64.46 11.22 8.59
CA MET A 331 63.86 10.05 7.95
C MET A 331 63.53 10.35 6.48
N SER A 332 64.39 9.75 5.67
CA SER A 332 64.42 9.60 4.23
C SER A 332 63.10 9.28 3.55
N GLU A 333 62.98 9.85 2.35
CA GLU A 333 62.14 9.41 1.23
C GLU A 333 62.29 7.92 0.89
N LYS A 334 61.21 7.40 0.30
CA LYS A 334 61.00 6.11 -0.41
C LYS A 334 60.52 4.94 0.44
N GLU A 335 59.28 4.52 0.17
CA GLU A 335 58.96 3.32 -0.63
C GLU A 335 57.42 3.22 -0.77
N ILE A 336 56.92 3.15 -2.00
CA ILE A 336 56.18 1.98 -2.53
C ILE A 336 54.98 1.59 -1.64
N TRP A 337 53.78 1.97 -2.08
CA TRP A 337 52.57 1.21 -1.77
C TRP A 337 51.87 0.88 -3.10
N GLU A 338 52.22 -0.30 -3.60
CA GLU A 338 51.33 -1.11 -4.41
C GLU A 338 50.12 -1.51 -3.54
N GLY A 339 48.97 -1.71 -4.20
CA GLY A 339 47.67 -1.83 -3.57
C GLY A 339 47.54 -2.96 -2.56
N GLU A 340 46.69 -2.71 -1.57
CA GLU A 340 46.03 -3.73 -0.77
C GLU A 340 44.56 -3.33 -0.59
N ASP A 341 43.75 -4.37 -0.60
CA ASP A 341 42.31 -4.38 -0.67
C ASP A 341 41.64 -3.68 0.52
N LEU A 342 40.69 -2.78 0.22
CA LEU A 342 39.74 -2.28 1.22
C LEU A 342 38.64 -3.33 1.41
N GLU A 343 38.93 -4.34 2.24
CA GLU A 343 37.91 -5.19 2.86
C GLU A 343 37.22 -4.44 4.00
N ALA A 344 35.90 -4.26 3.83
CA ALA A 344 34.84 -4.24 4.83
C ALA A 344 35.20 -3.84 6.28
N GLU A 345 34.88 -2.60 6.66
CA GLU A 345 34.46 -2.30 8.03
C GLU A 345 32.93 -2.48 8.15
N GLU A 346 32.49 -3.72 8.32
CA GLU A 346 31.23 -4.04 8.99
C GLU A 346 31.56 -5.02 10.11
N ASP A 347 31.44 -4.57 11.37
CA ASP A 347 31.04 -5.40 12.52
C ASP A 347 31.14 -4.59 13.82
N ALA A 348 30.18 -3.69 14.01
CA ALA A 348 29.78 -3.26 15.35
C ALA A 348 28.65 -4.18 15.83
N ALA A 349 28.93 -5.48 15.94
CA ALA A 349 28.04 -6.44 16.57
C ALA A 349 28.04 -6.21 18.09
N PHE A 350 26.91 -5.73 18.60
CA PHE A 350 26.64 -5.59 20.02
C PHE A 350 26.68 -6.98 20.68
N SER A 351 27.79 -7.33 21.34
CA SER A 351 27.92 -8.60 22.04
C SER A 351 27.12 -8.56 23.34
N LEU A 352 25.85 -8.97 23.30
CA LEU A 352 25.10 -9.28 24.52
C LEU A 352 25.76 -10.48 25.20
N SER A 353 25.92 -10.39 26.52
CA SER A 353 26.40 -11.51 27.32
C SER A 353 25.41 -12.68 27.23
N LYS A 354 25.91 -13.91 27.41
CA LYS A 354 25.06 -15.11 27.35
C LYS A 354 23.88 -15.05 28.33
N GLU A 355 24.04 -14.36 29.46
CA GLU A 355 22.97 -14.14 30.44
C GLU A 355 21.92 -13.15 29.93
N GLU A 356 22.30 -12.13 29.15
CA GLU A 356 21.34 -11.19 28.54
C GLU A 356 20.62 -11.80 27.33
N ALA A 357 21.30 -12.66 26.56
CA ALA A 357 20.67 -13.42 25.49
C ALA A 357 19.63 -14.43 26.03
N ASP A 358 19.90 -15.09 27.16
CA ASP A 358 18.94 -16.00 27.81
C ASP A 358 17.76 -15.24 28.45
N VAL A 359 17.95 -13.99 28.90
CA VAL A 359 16.86 -13.14 29.42
C VAL A 359 15.97 -12.62 28.28
N VAL A 360 16.54 -12.23 27.14
CA VAL A 360 15.74 -11.81 25.97
C VAL A 360 15.04 -13.01 25.32
N ALA A 361 15.69 -14.19 25.28
CA ALA A 361 15.06 -15.41 24.78
C ALA A 361 13.93 -15.91 25.72
N ASN A 362 14.08 -15.79 27.04
CA ASN A 362 12.99 -16.12 27.97
C ASN A 362 11.87 -15.07 27.97
N ALA A 363 12.18 -13.78 27.77
CA ALA A 363 11.15 -12.74 27.64
C ALA A 363 10.32 -12.90 26.36
N LEU A 364 10.92 -13.39 25.27
CA LEU A 364 10.21 -13.71 24.03
C LEU A 364 9.47 -15.06 24.08
N ALA A 365 9.97 -16.03 24.84
CA ALA A 365 9.32 -17.34 25.00
C ALA A 365 8.13 -17.32 25.98
N GLU A 366 8.02 -16.31 26.86
CA GLU A 366 6.87 -16.14 27.76
C GLU A 366 5.73 -15.30 27.14
N ASP A 367 5.97 -14.54 26.06
CA ASP A 367 4.92 -13.81 25.31
C ASP A 367 4.31 -14.62 24.13
N GLU A 368 4.96 -15.70 23.67
CA GLU A 368 4.49 -16.49 22.50
C GLU A 368 3.67 -17.75 22.83
N VAL A 369 3.33 -18.02 24.11
CA VAL A 369 2.68 -19.31 24.49
C VAL A 369 1.28 -19.17 25.10
N GLU A 370 0.72 -17.96 25.27
CA GLU A 370 -0.68 -17.80 25.72
C GLU A 370 -1.62 -17.08 24.74
N GLU A 371 -1.17 -16.48 23.63
CA GLU A 371 -2.09 -15.74 22.72
C GLU A 371 -2.60 -16.52 21.49
N GLU A 372 -2.02 -17.67 21.11
CA GLU A 372 -2.48 -18.42 19.92
C GLU A 372 -3.65 -19.39 20.14
N GLU A 373 -4.04 -19.70 21.38
CA GLU A 373 -5.25 -20.51 21.66
C GLU A 373 -6.47 -19.69 22.15
N GLU A 374 -6.32 -18.39 22.45
CA GLU A 374 -7.45 -17.54 22.91
C GLU A 374 -8.03 -16.62 21.82
N LEU A 375 -7.29 -16.35 20.73
CA LEU A 375 -7.74 -15.48 19.63
C LEU A 375 -8.74 -16.12 18.66
N ASP A 376 -8.94 -17.45 18.71
CA ASP A 376 -10.02 -18.13 17.97
C ASP A 376 -11.37 -18.11 18.72
N ALA A 377 -11.43 -17.56 19.94
CA ALA A 377 -12.64 -17.51 20.76
C ALA A 377 -13.23 -16.11 21.00
N GLU A 378 -12.45 -15.02 20.88
CA GLU A 378 -12.91 -13.68 21.29
C GLU A 378 -13.46 -12.76 20.18
N VAL A 379 -13.37 -13.14 18.90
CA VAL A 379 -14.19 -12.50 17.83
C VAL A 379 -15.50 -13.27 17.60
N ALA A 380 -16.04 -13.90 18.65
CA ALA A 380 -17.41 -14.38 18.69
C ALA A 380 -18.38 -13.19 18.89
N PHE A 381 -18.49 -12.34 17.87
CA PHE A 381 -19.65 -11.46 17.74
C PHE A 381 -20.89 -12.35 17.64
N SER A 382 -21.94 -12.01 18.38
CA SER A 382 -23.08 -12.88 18.76
C SER A 382 -23.92 -13.39 17.57
N LEU A 383 -23.37 -14.26 16.73
CA LEU A 383 -24.17 -15.14 15.89
C LEU A 383 -24.82 -16.15 16.83
N SER A 384 -26.13 -16.29 16.73
CA SER A 384 -26.80 -17.43 17.35
C SER A 384 -26.17 -18.71 16.80
N GLN A 385 -26.14 -19.76 17.62
CA GLN A 385 -25.55 -21.05 17.23
C GLN A 385 -26.15 -21.58 15.91
N GLU A 386 -27.43 -21.26 15.64
CA GLU A 386 -28.09 -21.56 14.38
C GLU A 386 -27.49 -20.81 13.16
N GLU A 387 -27.12 -19.54 13.31
CA GLU A 387 -26.50 -18.76 12.22
C GLU A 387 -25.08 -19.24 11.93
N ALA A 388 -24.30 -19.56 12.97
CA ALA A 388 -22.98 -20.16 12.83
C ALA A 388 -23.05 -21.53 12.11
N ASP A 389 -24.04 -22.36 12.47
CA ASP A 389 -24.26 -23.67 11.84
C ASP A 389 -24.69 -23.55 10.37
N VAL A 390 -25.49 -22.54 10.01
CA VAL A 390 -25.89 -22.28 8.62
C VAL A 390 -24.69 -21.85 7.77
N VAL A 391 -23.85 -20.93 8.27
CA VAL A 391 -22.64 -20.49 7.57
C VAL A 391 -21.65 -21.65 7.41
N ALA A 392 -21.42 -22.42 8.48
CA ALA A 392 -20.54 -23.59 8.43
C ALA A 392 -21.06 -24.69 7.47
N SER A 393 -22.38 -24.87 7.39
CA SER A 393 -23.00 -25.82 6.46
C SER A 393 -22.89 -25.37 5.00
N ALA A 394 -23.05 -24.08 4.72
CA ALA A 394 -22.89 -23.51 3.38
C ALA A 394 -21.43 -23.62 2.89
N LEU A 395 -20.45 -23.28 3.73
CA LEU A 395 -19.02 -23.42 3.42
C LEU A 395 -18.61 -24.89 3.20
N ARG A 396 -19.19 -25.83 3.95
CA ARG A 396 -18.98 -27.27 3.73
C ARG A 396 -19.60 -27.76 2.43
N ALA A 397 -20.77 -27.24 2.04
CA ALA A 397 -21.42 -27.60 0.79
C ALA A 397 -20.65 -27.11 -0.45
N GLU A 398 -19.96 -25.99 -0.35
CA GLU A 398 -19.06 -25.49 -1.39
C GLU A 398 -17.81 -26.38 -1.55
N ARG A 399 -17.22 -26.83 -0.45
CA ARG A 399 -16.07 -27.75 -0.45
C ARG A 399 -16.42 -29.19 -0.85
N ASP A 400 -17.61 -29.68 -0.51
CA ASP A 400 -18.14 -30.99 -0.91
C ASP A 400 -19.59 -30.85 -1.42
N PRO A 401 -19.81 -30.73 -2.74
CA PRO A 401 -21.16 -30.64 -3.33
C PRO A 401 -22.06 -31.85 -3.01
N GLN A 402 -21.49 -32.99 -2.60
CA GLN A 402 -22.25 -34.16 -2.19
C GLN A 402 -22.74 -34.10 -0.73
N PHE A 403 -22.28 -33.13 0.06
CA PHE A 403 -22.65 -32.94 1.46
C PHE A 403 -24.16 -32.69 1.62
N LEU A 404 -24.74 -31.80 0.81
CA LEU A 404 -26.18 -31.51 0.83
C LEU A 404 -27.03 -32.71 0.41
N ALA A 405 -26.53 -33.53 -0.54
CA ALA A 405 -27.22 -34.75 -0.99
C ALA A 405 -27.25 -35.87 0.08
N LYS A 406 -26.42 -35.78 1.12
CA LYS A 406 -26.40 -36.71 2.26
C LYS A 406 -27.37 -36.30 3.36
N GLN A 407 -27.75 -35.03 3.45
CA GLN A 407 -28.63 -34.49 4.50
C GLN A 407 -30.14 -34.56 4.21
N ASP A 408 -30.56 -34.96 3.01
CA ASP A 408 -31.97 -35.20 2.68
C ASP A 408 -32.34 -36.70 2.75
N PRO A 409 -32.78 -37.22 3.92
CA PRO A 409 -33.24 -38.59 4.06
C PRO A 409 -34.61 -38.85 3.42
N GLU A 410 -35.41 -37.82 3.13
CA GLU A 410 -36.75 -37.96 2.56
C GLU A 410 -36.71 -38.17 1.03
N GLY A 411 -35.80 -37.48 0.33
CA GLY A 411 -35.55 -37.70 -1.10
C GLY A 411 -35.12 -39.14 -1.44
N ARG A 412 -34.46 -39.83 -0.49
CA ARG A 412 -34.09 -41.26 -0.63
C ARG A 412 -35.29 -42.21 -0.56
N LYS A 413 -36.36 -41.86 0.17
CA LYS A 413 -37.57 -42.69 0.26
C LYS A 413 -38.39 -42.63 -1.04
N LEU A 414 -38.47 -41.47 -1.68
CA LEU A 414 -39.20 -41.28 -2.96
C LEU A 414 -38.54 -42.01 -4.13
N LYS A 415 -37.19 -42.02 -4.23
CA LYS A 415 -36.49 -42.78 -5.28
C LYS A 415 -36.62 -44.30 -5.14
N ARG A 416 -36.79 -44.81 -3.92
CA ARG A 416 -37.04 -46.25 -3.68
C ARG A 416 -38.46 -46.70 -4.04
N GLN A 417 -39.46 -45.82 -3.95
CA GLN A 417 -40.84 -46.17 -4.32
C GLN A 417 -41.08 -46.22 -5.83
N ARG A 418 -40.34 -45.45 -6.63
CA ARG A 418 -40.47 -45.45 -8.10
C ARG A 418 -39.95 -46.72 -8.80
N LYS A 419 -39.12 -47.55 -8.15
CA LYS A 419 -38.58 -48.80 -8.73
C LYS A 419 -39.51 -50.02 -8.59
N LYS A 420 -40.74 -49.87 -8.08
CA LYS A 420 -41.68 -50.98 -7.83
C LYS A 420 -42.99 -50.93 -8.62
N ALA A 421 -43.08 -50.17 -9.71
CA ALA A 421 -44.22 -50.26 -10.62
C ALA A 421 -43.92 -51.28 -11.74
N PRO A 422 -44.70 -52.36 -11.90
CA PRO A 422 -44.56 -53.28 -13.03
C PRO A 422 -45.09 -52.63 -14.31
N GLU A 423 -44.32 -52.76 -15.39
CA GLU A 423 -44.72 -52.38 -16.75
C GLU A 423 -45.97 -53.17 -17.17
N ARG A 424 -46.95 -52.45 -17.73
CA ARG A 424 -48.10 -52.99 -18.45
C ARG A 424 -48.13 -52.43 -19.85
#